data_AF-A0A2N8U1N4-F1
#
_entry.id   AF-A0A2N8U1N4-F1
#
_cell.length_a   1.000
_cell.length_b   1.000
_cell.length_c   1.000
_cell.angle_alpha   90.00
_cell.angle_beta   90.00
_cell.angle_gamma   90.00
#
_symmetry.space_group_name_H-M   'P 1'
#
loop_
_entity.id
_entity.type
_entity.pdbx_description
1 polymer ?
#
loop_
_entity_poly.entity_id
_entity_poly.type
_entity_poly.pdbx_seq_one_letter_code
_entity_poly.pdbx_strand_id
1 'polypeptide(L)'
;MNTLENEQEKSRFTTFEEIKDIKILSTEEISKLSEADRDTLVQDAVQNLDEYTRSKYIENRKKIIISSLLVIALFILIVATIAILIYKILHT
;
A
#
# COMPACT_ATOMS: atom_id res chain seq x y z
N MET A 1 10.99 -23.94 -42.41
CA MET A 1 10.59 -22.76 -41.62
C MET A 1 9.76 -23.30 -40.47
N ASN A 2 10.35 -23.57 -39.30
CA ASN A 2 9.67 -24.02 -38.06
C ASN A 2 10.71 -24.20 -36.93
N THR A 3 11.34 -23.11 -36.48
CA THR A 3 12.35 -23.16 -35.41
C THR A 3 12.27 -22.01 -34.40
N LEU A 4 11.17 -21.24 -34.39
CA LEU A 4 11.04 -20.04 -33.55
C LEU A 4 10.01 -20.16 -32.41
N GLU A 5 9.29 -21.27 -32.27
CA GLU A 5 8.26 -21.40 -31.21
C GLU A 5 8.77 -22.08 -29.92
N ASN A 6 10.02 -22.56 -29.86
CA ASN A 6 10.49 -23.40 -28.74
C ASN A 6 11.33 -22.67 -27.68
N GLU A 7 11.57 -21.36 -27.81
CA GLU A 7 12.37 -20.62 -26.83
C GLU A 7 11.56 -19.86 -25.77
N GLN A 8 10.26 -19.65 -25.97
CA GLN A 8 9.43 -18.91 -25.01
C GLN A 8 8.88 -19.78 -23.86
N GLU A 9 8.92 -21.11 -23.96
CA GLU A 9 8.44 -22.01 -22.91
C GLU A 9 9.51 -22.39 -21.87
N LYS A 10 10.77 -22.02 -22.10
CA LYS A 10 11.91 -22.48 -21.29
C LYS A 10 12.21 -21.64 -20.04
N SER A 11 11.46 -20.55 -19.81
CA SER A 11 11.75 -19.58 -18.74
C SER A 11 10.70 -19.59 -17.62
N ARG A 12 10.36 -20.78 -17.08
CA ARG A 12 9.53 -20.93 -15.87
C ARG A 12 10.11 -21.90 -14.83
N PHE A 13 11.34 -22.35 -15.01
CA PHE A 13 12.02 -23.20 -14.04
C PHE A 13 13.12 -22.40 -13.34
N THR A 14 12.94 -22.13 -12.05
CA THR A 14 14.00 -21.62 -11.18
C THR A 14 14.98 -22.76 -10.89
N THR A 15 16.26 -22.52 -11.11
CA THR A 15 17.30 -23.56 -10.97
C THR A 15 17.61 -23.81 -9.48
N PHE A 16 18.00 -25.03 -9.10
CA PHE A 16 18.32 -25.37 -7.70
C PHE A 16 19.42 -24.50 -7.07
N GLU A 17 20.32 -23.94 -7.89
CA GLU A 17 21.31 -22.95 -7.45
C GLU A 17 20.66 -21.61 -7.08
N GLU A 18 19.71 -21.14 -7.88
CA GLU A 18 19.02 -19.86 -7.67
C GLU A 18 18.11 -19.89 -6.43
N ILE A 19 17.53 -21.05 -6.10
CA ILE A 19 16.70 -21.21 -4.88
C ILE A 19 17.52 -20.97 -3.60
N LYS A 20 18.83 -21.27 -3.60
CA LYS A 20 19.68 -21.05 -2.43
C LYS A 20 19.85 -19.57 -2.07
N ASP A 21 19.68 -18.71 -3.06
CA ASP A 21 19.81 -17.25 -2.90
C ASP A 21 18.46 -16.57 -2.58
N ILE A 22 17.35 -17.33 -2.59
CA ILE A 22 16.03 -16.80 -2.21
C ILE A 22 15.95 -16.71 -0.68
N LYS A 23 16.19 -15.51 -0.15
CA LYS A 23 15.98 -15.23 1.27
C LYS A 23 14.48 -15.00 1.55
N ILE A 24 13.85 -15.95 2.23
CA ILE A 24 12.49 -15.78 2.77
C ILE A 24 12.60 -15.03 4.10
N LEU A 25 12.09 -13.79 4.12
CA LEU A 25 12.11 -12.96 5.32
C LEU A 25 11.01 -13.38 6.30
N SER A 26 11.36 -13.50 7.58
CA SER A 26 10.36 -13.71 8.63
C SER A 26 9.63 -12.40 8.97
N THR A 27 8.47 -12.50 9.62
CA THR A 27 7.68 -11.33 10.07
C THR A 27 8.49 -10.38 10.96
N GLU A 28 9.41 -10.92 11.75
CA GLU A 28 10.30 -10.17 12.65
C GLU A 28 11.47 -9.49 11.92
N GLU A 29 11.87 -10.01 10.76
CA GLU A 29 12.83 -9.34 9.89
C GLU A 29 12.15 -8.21 9.12
N ILE A 30 10.92 -8.42 8.66
CA ILE A 30 10.11 -7.39 7.98
C ILE A 30 9.89 -6.18 8.89
N SER A 31 9.64 -6.40 10.18
CA SER A 31 9.45 -5.29 11.14
C SER A 31 10.72 -4.47 11.38
N LYS A 32 11.90 -5.04 11.14
CA LYS A 32 13.21 -4.38 11.26
C LYS A 32 13.67 -3.67 9.99
N LEU A 33 12.98 -3.87 8.87
CA LEU A 33 13.28 -3.18 7.62
C LEU A 33 13.01 -1.67 7.75
N SER A 34 13.68 -0.89 6.90
CA SER A 34 13.33 0.52 6.73
C SER A 34 11.93 0.64 6.13
N GLU A 35 11.30 1.80 6.33
CA GLU A 35 9.97 2.06 5.78
C GLU A 35 9.96 2.01 4.24
N ALA A 36 11.04 2.48 3.60
CA ALA A 36 11.22 2.44 2.16
C ALA A 36 11.37 0.99 1.62
N ASP A 37 12.10 0.13 2.34
CA ASP A 37 12.28 -1.27 1.93
C ASP A 37 10.98 -2.06 2.09
N ARG A 38 10.22 -1.79 3.16
CA ARG A 38 8.87 -2.37 3.33
C ARG A 38 7.93 -1.93 2.22
N ASP A 39 7.94 -0.65 1.86
CA ASP A 39 7.10 -0.13 0.79
C ASP A 39 7.43 -0.77 -0.56
N THR A 40 8.72 -1.00 -0.83
CA THR A 40 9.18 -1.71 -2.03
C THR A 40 8.67 -3.15 -2.06
N LEU A 41 8.81 -3.90 -0.95
CA LEU A 41 8.29 -5.26 -0.84
C LEU A 41 6.76 -5.34 -0.99
N VAL A 42 6.04 -4.38 -0.41
CA VAL A 42 4.58 -4.29 -0.55
C VAL A 42 4.21 -3.96 -1.99
N GLN A 43 4.95 -3.09 -2.66
CA GLN A 43 4.70 -2.71 -4.04
C GLN A 43 4.93 -3.89 -5.00
N ASP A 44 6.02 -4.64 -4.82
CA ASP A 44 6.31 -5.85 -5.60
C ASP A 44 5.28 -6.94 -5.35
N ALA A 45 4.86 -7.14 -4.10
CA ALA A 45 3.78 -8.06 -3.77
C ALA A 45 2.48 -7.64 -4.48
N VAL A 46 2.10 -6.36 -4.40
CA VAL A 46 0.85 -5.84 -5.01
C VAL A 46 0.84 -5.96 -6.54
N GLN A 47 1.99 -5.86 -7.20
CA GLN A 47 2.10 -6.05 -8.65
C GLN A 47 1.90 -7.51 -9.08
N ASN A 48 2.26 -8.45 -8.20
CA ASN A 48 2.14 -9.89 -8.43
C ASN A 48 0.90 -10.52 -7.77
N LEU A 49 0.05 -9.72 -7.12
CA LEU A 49 -1.21 -10.18 -6.53
C LEU A 49 -2.26 -10.45 -7.62
N ASP A 50 -3.10 -11.46 -7.34
CA ASP A 50 -4.32 -11.71 -8.11
C ASP A 50 -5.21 -10.46 -8.17
N GLU A 51 -5.92 -10.29 -9.30
CA GLU A 51 -6.62 -9.06 -9.66
C GLU A 51 -7.68 -8.65 -8.61
N TYR A 52 -8.34 -9.66 -8.01
CA TYR A 52 -9.27 -9.47 -6.90
C TYR A 52 -8.59 -8.86 -5.66
N THR A 53 -7.42 -9.39 -5.28
CA THR A 53 -6.71 -8.95 -4.07
C THR A 53 -6.11 -7.55 -4.26
N ARG A 54 -5.61 -7.25 -5.47
CA ARG A 54 -5.15 -5.91 -5.85
C ARG A 54 -6.27 -4.88 -5.77
N SER A 55 -7.46 -5.20 -6.28
CA SER A 55 -8.65 -4.34 -6.18
C SER A 55 -9.01 -4.03 -4.73
N LYS A 56 -9.03 -5.06 -3.86
CA LYS A 56 -9.33 -4.92 -2.42
C LYS A 56 -8.30 -4.07 -1.68
N TYR A 57 -7.01 -4.20 -2.02
CA TYR A 57 -5.94 -3.35 -1.47
C TYR A 57 -6.16 -1.87 -1.80
N ILE A 58 -6.45 -1.56 -3.08
CA ILE A 58 -6.72 -0.19 -3.54
C ILE A 58 -7.97 0.38 -2.84
N GLU A 59 -9.03 -0.42 -2.71
CA GLU A 59 -10.26 -0.01 -2.02
C GLU A 59 -9.98 0.35 -0.55
N ASN A 60 -9.21 -0.48 0.15
CA ASN A 60 -8.83 -0.22 1.55
C ASN A 60 -7.99 1.05 1.68
N ARG A 61 -7.02 1.27 0.77
CA ARG A 61 -6.22 2.52 0.74
C ARG A 61 -7.13 3.75 0.57
N LYS A 62 -8.11 3.69 -0.33
CA LYS A 62 -9.07 4.78 -0.53
C LYS A 62 -9.93 5.03 0.71
N LYS A 63 -10.42 3.98 1.37
CA LYS A 63 -11.21 4.10 2.62
C LYS A 63 -10.43 4.82 3.72
N ILE A 64 -9.14 4.50 3.89
CA ILE A 64 -8.28 5.16 4.89
C ILE A 64 -8.15 6.66 4.59
N ILE A 65 -7.93 7.03 3.32
CA ILE A 65 -7.82 8.44 2.91
C ILE A 65 -9.13 9.19 3.16
N ILE A 66 -10.27 8.61 2.76
CA ILE A 66 -11.60 9.22 2.96
C ILE A 66 -11.91 9.39 4.45
N SER A 67 -11.62 8.37 5.26
CA SER A 67 -11.79 8.43 6.71
C SER A 67 -10.95 9.56 7.32
N SER A 68 -9.69 9.69 6.89
CA SER A 68 -8.80 10.76 7.35
C SER A 68 -9.32 12.15 6.98
N LEU A 69 -9.84 12.32 5.76
CA LEU A 69 -10.45 13.58 5.32
C LEU A 69 -11.70 13.94 6.12
N LEU A 70 -12.54 12.96 6.47
CA LEU A 70 -13.72 13.18 7.32
C LEU A 70 -13.33 13.69 8.72
N VAL A 71 -12.29 13.11 9.32
CA VAL A 71 -11.79 13.56 10.63
C VAL A 71 -11.28 15.01 10.56
N ILE A 72 -10.54 15.36 9.51
CA ILE A 72 -10.05 16.73 9.30
C ILE A 72 -11.23 17.70 9.12
N ALA A 73 -12.23 17.34 8.33
CA ALA A 73 -13.42 18.16 8.13
C ALA A 73 -14.19 18.40 9.44
N LEU A 74 -14.34 17.37 10.27
CA LEU A 74 -14.95 17.47 11.59
C LEU A 74 -14.17 18.45 12.49
N PHE A 75 -12.84 18.35 12.47
CA PHE A 75 -11.99 19.23 13.26
C PHE A 75 -12.13 20.70 12.85
N ILE A 76 -12.16 20.99 11.55
CA ILE A 76 -12.39 22.34 11.02
C ILE A 76 -13.75 22.89 11.50
N LEU A 77 -14.79 22.05 11.48
CA LEU A 77 -16.13 22.44 11.92
C LEU A 77 -16.17 22.78 13.42
N ILE A 78 -15.47 22.00 14.25
CA ILE A 78 -15.31 22.29 15.68
C ILE A 78 -14.58 23.62 15.89
N VAL A 79 -13.46 23.85 15.20
CA VAL A 79 -12.71 25.12 15.33
C VAL A 79 -13.56 26.31 14.88
N ALA A 80 -14.29 26.18 13.77
CA ALA A 80 -15.17 27.25 13.26
C ALA A 80 -16.30 27.57 14.23
N THR A 81 -16.95 26.54 14.81
CA THR A 81 -18.03 26.74 15.79
C THR A 81 -17.53 27.42 17.07
N ILE A 82 -16.34 27.05 17.56
CA ILE A 82 -15.70 27.72 18.70
C ILE A 82 -15.38 29.18 18.35
N ALA A 83 -14.82 29.46 17.17
CA ALA A 83 -14.51 30.82 16.74
C ALA A 83 -15.77 31.71 16.67
N ILE A 84 -16.89 31.18 16.15
CA ILE A 84 -18.17 31.90 16.11
C ILE A 84 -18.70 32.18 17.52
N LEU A 85 -18.61 31.20 18.43
CA LEU A 85 -19.01 31.38 19.83
C LEU A 85 -18.21 32.49 20.52
N ILE A 86 -16.88 32.46 20.35
CA ILE A 86 -15.98 33.49 20.90
C ILE A 86 -16.32 34.87 20.32
N TYR A 87 -16.47 34.96 19.00
CA TYR A 87 -16.85 36.21 18.33
C TYR A 87 -18.16 36.77 18.89
N LYS A 88 -19.17 35.91 19.05
CA LYS A 88 -20.47 36.32 19.62
C LYS A 88 -20.32 36.81 21.06
N ILE A 89 -19.54 36.14 21.91
CA ILE A 89 -19.31 36.56 23.31
C ILE A 89 -18.58 37.92 23.36
N LEU A 90 -17.61 38.17 22.49
CA LEU A 90 -16.83 39.42 22.45
C LEU A 90 -17.58 40.61 21.84
N HIS A 91 -18.62 40.36 21.04
CA HIS A 91 -19.45 41.39 20.39
C HIS A 91 -20.89 41.43 20.94
N THR A 92 -21.16 40.75 22.04
CA THR A 92 -22.36 40.95 22.87
C THR A 92 -22.01 41.90 24.01
#